data_AF-A0A5K1G9L8-F1
#
_entry.id   AF-A0A5K1G9L8-F1
#
_cell.length_a   1.000
_cell.length_b   1.000
_cell.length_c   1.000
_cell.angle_alpha   90.00
_cell.angle_beta   90.00
_cell.angle_gamma   90.00
#
_symmetry.space_group_name_H-M   'P 1'
#
loop_
_entity.id
_entity.type
_entity.pdbx_description
1 polymer ?
#
loop_
_entity_poly.entity_id
_entity_poly.type
_entity_poly.pdbx_seq_one_letter_code
_entity_poly.pdbx_strand_id
1 'polypeptide(L)' 'MLTDELRNFLELNLPKVKEGKKAKFSLGVYEAKLGSQILEITGIPCQSSDFVLEILRGIRLHFERFIKALK' A
#
# COMPACT_ATOMS: atom_id res chain seq x y z
N MET A 1 -3.77 2.13 -12.97
CA MET A 1 -5.10 2.68 -12.67
C MET A 1 -5.61 2.02 -11.41
N LEU A 2 -6.14 2.81 -10.47
CA LEU A 2 -6.78 2.29 -9.26
C LEU A 2 -8.15 1.72 -9.62
N THR A 3 -8.38 0.44 -9.34
CA THR A 3 -9.69 -0.20 -9.48
C THR A 3 -10.52 -0.01 -8.21
N ASP A 4 -11.85 -0.07 -8.32
CA ASP A 4 -12.76 0.03 -7.17
C ASP A 4 -12.51 -1.08 -6.14
N GLU A 5 -12.10 -2.26 -6.60
CA GLU A 5 -11.77 -3.40 -5.73
C GLU A 5 -10.53 -3.12 -4.88
N LEU A 6 -9.46 -2.57 -5.48
CA LEU A 6 -8.25 -2.18 -4.75
C LEU A 6 -8.53 -1.03 -3.79
N ARG A 7 -9.37 -0.07 -4.21
CA ARG A 7 -9.82 1.03 -3.35
C ARG A 7 -10.54 0.50 -2.10
N ASN A 8 -11.57 -0.33 -2.29
CA ASN A 8 -12.35 -0.91 -1.19
C ASN A 8 -11.45 -1.72 -0.26
N PHE A 9 -10.51 -2.50 -0.80
CA PHE A 9 -9.56 -3.26 0.00
C PHE A 9 -8.70 -2.36 0.91
N LEU A 10 -8.19 -1.25 0.37
CA LEU A 10 -7.38 -0.30 1.14
C LEU A 10 -8.20 0.38 2.25
N GLU A 11 -9.43 0.79 1.95
CA GLU A 11 -10.31 1.44 2.94
C GLU A 11 -10.78 0.50 4.07
N LEU A 12 -10.88 -0.81 3.77
CA LEU A 12 -11.26 -1.82 4.76
C LEU A 12 -10.09 -2.24 5.68
N ASN A 13 -8.87 -2.29 5.15
CA ASN A 13 -7.71 -2.83 5.88
C ASN A 13 -6.82 -1.75 6.53
N LEU A 14 -6.92 -0.49 6.10
CA LEU A 14 -6.10 0.60 6.63
C LEU A 14 -6.88 1.46 7.64
N PRO A 15 -6.20 1.99 8.67
CA PRO A 15 -6.85 2.85 9.64
C PRO A 15 -7.32 4.15 8.96
N LYS A 16 -8.58 4.53 9.20
CA LYS A 16 -9.18 5.74 8.62
C LYS A 16 -8.37 6.98 9.00
N VAL A 17 -7.84 7.65 7.98
CA VAL A 17 -7.20 8.96 8.14
C VAL A 17 -8.32 9.97 8.31
N LYS A 18 -8.41 10.63 9.47
CA LYS A 18 -9.39 11.71 9.68
C LYS A 18 -9.00 12.91 8.82
N GLU A 19 -9.97 13.50 8.13
CA GLU A 19 -9.77 14.76 7.40
C GLU A 19 -9.10 15.82 8.30
N GLY A 20 -8.04 16.44 7.79
CA GLY A 20 -7.26 17.45 8.50
C GLY A 20 -6.15 16.92 9.41
N LYS A 21 -5.98 15.59 9.59
CA LYS A 21 -4.84 15.01 10.31
C LYS A 21 -3.91 14.25 9.37
N LYS A 22 -2.59 14.51 9.49
CA LYS A 22 -1.57 13.71 8.80
C LYS A 22 -1.70 12.24 9.24
N ALA A 23 -1.74 11.32 8.28
CA ALA A 23 -1.76 9.90 8.59
C ALA A 23 -0.50 9.53 9.37
N LYS A 24 -0.64 8.65 10.37
CA LYS A 24 0.49 8.11 11.15
C LYS A 24 1.21 6.95 10.45
N PHE A 25 0.80 6.63 9.23
CA PHE A 25 1.33 5.53 8.42
C PHE A 25 1.57 6.02 7.01
N SER A 26 2.39 5.29 6.27
CA SER A 26 2.62 5.46 4.83
C SER A 26 2.49 4.09 4.17
N LEU A 27 1.83 4.03 3.02
CA LEU A 27 1.66 2.81 2.23
C LEU A 27 2.84 2.64 1.27
N GLY A 28 3.59 1.56 1.40
CA GLY A 28 4.64 1.22 0.45
C GLY A 28 4.06 0.68 -0.85
N VAL A 29 4.33 1.34 -1.98
CA VAL A 29 3.89 0.91 -3.32
C VAL A 29 5.08 0.70 -4.24
N TYR A 30 4.96 -0.25 -5.17
CA TYR A 30 6.00 -0.51 -6.16
C TYR A 30 6.05 0.59 -7.24
N GLU A 31 4.89 1.02 -7.73
CA GLU A 31 4.79 2.03 -8.78
C GLU A 31 4.34 3.38 -8.20
N ALA A 32 5.18 4.41 -8.36
CA ALA A 32 4.91 5.76 -7.85
C ALA A 32 3.61 6.35 -8.40
N LYS A 33 3.33 6.14 -9.70
CA LYS A 33 2.12 6.65 -10.37
C LYS A 33 0.85 6.11 -9.72
N LEU A 34 0.84 4.82 -9.36
CA LEU A 34 -0.29 4.20 -8.66
C LEU A 34 -0.44 4.79 -7.25
N GLY A 35 0.68 5.03 -6.55
CA GLY A 35 0.68 5.70 -5.24
C GLY A 35 0.07 7.10 -5.29
N SER A 36 0.38 7.89 -6.31
CA SER A 36 -0.24 9.21 -6.51
C SER A 36 -1.75 9.10 -6.71
N GLN A 37 -2.21 8.17 -7.54
CA GLN A 37 -3.65 7.95 -7.76
C GLN A 37 -4.37 7.51 -6.47
N ILE A 38 -3.73 6.66 -5.66
CA ILE A 38 -4.28 6.25 -4.36
C ILE A 38 -4.39 7.45 -3.42
N LEU A 39 -3.33 8.27 -3.32
CA LEU A 39 -3.35 9.46 -2.47
C LEU A 39 -4.47 10.44 -2.89
N GLU A 40 -4.66 10.67 -4.18
CA GLU A 40 -5.71 11.57 -4.68
C GLU A 40 -7.13 11.06 -4.40
N ILE A 41 -7.36 9.74 -4.50
CA ILE A 41 -8.70 9.16 -4.40
C ILE A 41 -9.09 8.81 -2.95
N THR A 42 -8.14 8.31 -2.15
CA THR A 42 -8.40 7.80 -0.79
C THR A 42 -7.78 8.67 0.30
N GLY A 43 -6.91 9.63 -0.04
CA GLY A 43 -6.18 10.45 0.93
C GLY A 43 -5.06 9.69 1.67
N ILE A 44 -4.73 8.48 1.24
CA ILE A 44 -3.72 7.63 1.88
C ILE A 44 -2.32 7.99 1.36
N PRO A 45 -1.37 8.42 2.22
CA PRO A 45 -0.02 8.70 1.79
C PRO A 45 0.68 7.42 1.33
N CYS A 46 1.24 7.47 0.13
CA CYS A 46 1.97 6.37 -0.48
C CYS A 46 3.44 6.75 -0.68
N GLN A 47 4.34 5.78 -0.51
CA GLN A 47 5.78 5.94 -0.73
C GLN A 47 6.31 4.85 -1.66
N SER A 48 7.20 5.24 -2.57
CA SER A 48 7.92 4.37 -3.49
C SER A 48 9.40 4.77 -3.51
N SER A 49 10.10 4.54 -2.40
CA SER A 49 11.54 4.75 -2.29
C SER A 49 12.31 3.46 -2.55
N ASP A 50 13.60 3.53 -2.87
CA ASP A 50 14.46 2.34 -3.07
C ASP A 50 14.42 1.38 -1.86
N PHE A 51 14.33 1.94 -0.65
CA PHE A 51 14.14 1.16 0.57
C PHE A 51 12.83 0.35 0.56
N VAL A 52 11.71 0.96 0.16
CA VAL A 52 10.41 0.28 0.03
C VAL A 52 10.46 -0.78 -1.06
N LEU A 53 11.15 -0.51 -2.17
CA LEU A 53 11.32 -1.48 -3.27
C LEU A 53 12.12 -2.71 -2.84
N GLU A 54 13.17 -2.52 -2.04
CA GLU A 54 13.94 -3.64 -1.48
C GLU A 54 13.13 -4.45 -0.46
N ILE A 55 12.30 -3.80 0.37
CA ILE A 55 11.35 -4.50 1.23
C ILE A 55 10.38 -5.34 0.39
N LEU A 56 9.77 -4.76 -0.64
CA LEU A 56 8.87 -5.47 -1.55
C LEU A 56 9.56 -6.65 -2.25
N ARG A 57 10.85 -6.51 -2.59
CA ARG A 57 11.68 -7.59 -3.13
C ARG A 57 11.86 -8.72 -2.12
N GLY A 58 12.16 -8.40 -0.86
CA GLY A 58 12.28 -9.37 0.22
C GLY A 58 10.96 -10.11 0.50
N ILE A 59 9.84 -9.39 0.50
CA ILE A 59 8.50 -9.99 0.66
C ILE A 59 8.22 -10.98 -0.47
N ARG A 60 8.50 -10.61 -1.73
CA ARG A 60 8.35 -11.51 -2.88
C ARG A 60 9.25 -12.74 -2.79
N LEU A 61 10.53 -12.55 -2.42
CA LEU A 61 11.49 -13.65 -2.27
C LEU A 61 11.08 -14.65 -1.19
N HIS A 62 10.46 -14.18 -0.12
CA HIS A 62 10.06 -15.01 1.02
C HIS A 62 8.54 -15.23 1.11
N PHE A 63 7.82 -15.03 0.01
CA PHE A 63 6.36 -15.04 -0.03
C PHE A 63 5.75 -16.32 0.54
N GLU A 64 6.31 -17.48 0.19
CA GLU A 64 5.90 -18.80 0.69
C GLU A 64 5.99 -18.94 2.21
N ARG A 65 6.86 -18.17 2.88
CA ARG A 65 6.99 -18.17 4.34
C ARG A 65 5.93 -17.30 5.01
N PHE A 66 5.45 -16.27 4.32
CA PHE A 66 4.46 -15.34 4.85
C PHE A 66 3.02 -15.83 4.68
N ILE A 67 2.72 -16.54 3.59
CA ILE A 67 1.40 -17.12 3.37
C ILE A 67 1.41 -18.60 3.73
N LYS A 68 1.07 -18.88 5.00
CA LYS A 68 0.95 -20.26 5.52
C LYS A 68 -0.11 -21.10 4.82
N ALA A 69 -1.07 -20.45 4.14
CA ALA A 69 -2.20 -21.07 3.45
C ALA A 69 -1.95 -21.36 1.96
N LEU A 70 -0.74 -21.11 1.45
CA LEU A 70 -0.34 -21.43 0.06
C LEU A 70 0.34 -22.80 -0.07
N LYS A 71 0.10 -23.68 0.91
CA LYS A 71 0.49 -25.09 0.89
C LYS A 71 -0.68 -25.97 0.49
#